data_AF-D8QE19-F1
#
_entry.id   AF-D8QE19-F1
#
_cell.length_a   1.000
_cell.length_b   1.000
_cell.length_c   1.000
_cell.angle_alpha   90.00
_cell.angle_beta   90.00
_cell.angle_gamma   90.00
#
_symmetry.space_group_name_H-M   'P 1'
#
loop_
_entity.id
_entity.type
_entity.pdbx_description
1 polymer ?
#
loop_
_entity_poly.entity_id
_entity_poly.type
_entity_poly.pdbx_seq_one_letter_code
_entity_poly.pdbx_strand_id
1 'polypeptide(L)'
;MSVQQMISEARKGVLEAKLIPKRNDPATEVLDLALATCANGGFFVLAPYEQCLRAQDYIFAQNCGHMPRVGSRPKYHVDLSVAVAGLLDTLELPASTTFAQLDELDPRFFCSLCKPMLNPELHIRGRMAYGWRSAAVHFKQEHRDCGQPRWQLLSEDEASYARSSKGHDLADVETWSCAHCNLHLENWQTLEQAKAHVKQVHGSENPRIGKDVLCMPANPVHIKPIFVVTD
;
A
#
# COMPACT_ATOMS: atom_id res chain seq x y z
N MET A 1 -25.27 -5.30 -1.77
CA MET A 1 -24.70 -5.54 -3.12
C MET A 1 -23.58 -6.55 -2.96
N SER A 2 -23.39 -7.51 -3.88
CA SER A 2 -22.24 -8.43 -3.76
C SER A 2 -20.96 -7.72 -4.20
N VAL A 3 -19.80 -8.13 -3.67
CA VAL A 3 -18.49 -7.56 -4.04
C VAL A 3 -18.24 -7.68 -5.54
N GLN A 4 -18.68 -8.78 -6.17
CA GLN A 4 -18.62 -8.95 -7.63
C GLN A 4 -19.46 -7.92 -8.39
N GLN A 5 -20.63 -7.56 -7.85
CA GLN A 5 -21.48 -6.51 -8.41
C GLN A 5 -20.85 -5.13 -8.25
N MET A 6 -20.22 -4.88 -7.10
CA MET A 6 -19.47 -3.64 -6.84
C MET A 6 -18.23 -3.52 -7.71
N ILE A 7 -17.47 -4.59 -7.93
CA ILE A 7 -16.32 -4.61 -8.86
C ILE A 7 -16.78 -4.38 -10.29
N SER A 8 -17.92 -4.98 -10.69
CA SER A 8 -18.49 -4.80 -12.03
C SER A 8 -18.96 -3.36 -12.25
N GLU A 9 -19.66 -2.78 -11.27
CA GLU A 9 -20.12 -1.38 -11.31
C GLU A 9 -18.96 -0.39 -11.19
N ALA A 10 -17.95 -0.67 -10.36
CA ALA A 10 -16.73 0.13 -10.27
C ALA A 10 -15.93 0.07 -11.57
N ARG A 11 -15.75 -1.12 -12.17
CA ARG A 11 -15.14 -1.26 -13.50
C ARG A 11 -15.92 -0.47 -14.54
N LYS A 12 -17.25 -0.56 -14.53
CA LYS A 12 -18.10 0.19 -15.46
C LYS A 12 -17.99 1.71 -15.24
N GLY A 13 -18.11 2.18 -14.00
CA GLY A 13 -17.97 3.59 -13.64
C GLY A 13 -16.58 4.16 -13.95
N VAL A 14 -15.51 3.39 -13.73
CA VAL A 14 -14.13 3.78 -14.06
C VAL A 14 -13.88 3.79 -15.57
N LEU A 15 -14.39 2.80 -16.30
CA LEU A 15 -14.22 2.73 -17.77
C LEU A 15 -15.08 3.79 -18.49
N GLU A 16 -16.22 4.18 -17.92
CA GLU A 16 -17.12 5.18 -18.48
C GLU A 16 -16.80 6.62 -18.02
N ALA A 17 -16.05 6.82 -16.93
CA ALA A 17 -15.76 8.14 -16.37
C ALA A 17 -14.49 8.81 -16.93
N LYS A 18 -14.70 9.93 -17.61
CA LYS A 18 -13.72 11.04 -17.73
C LYS A 18 -13.54 11.85 -16.43
N LEU A 19 -14.16 11.47 -15.31
CA LEU A 19 -14.31 12.36 -14.16
C LEU A 19 -14.14 11.64 -12.83
N ILE A 20 -13.28 12.24 -12.02
CA ILE A 20 -13.17 12.12 -10.58
C ILE A 20 -14.59 12.26 -9.98
N PRO A 21 -15.07 11.31 -9.16
CA PRO A 21 -16.38 11.40 -8.55
C PRO A 21 -16.51 12.68 -7.72
N LYS A 22 -17.65 13.36 -7.81
CA LYS A 22 -17.95 14.51 -6.95
C LYS A 22 -18.21 14.01 -5.52
N ARG A 23 -17.77 14.80 -4.53
CA ARG A 23 -17.72 14.56 -3.06
C ARG A 23 -18.94 13.88 -2.39
N ASN A 24 -20.09 13.74 -3.07
CA ASN A 24 -21.33 13.21 -2.50
C ASN A 24 -21.92 12.03 -3.33
N ASP A 25 -21.13 11.41 -4.20
CA ASP A 25 -21.56 10.22 -4.95
C ASP A 25 -21.41 8.97 -4.06
N PRO A 26 -22.38 8.03 -3.97
CA PRO A 26 -22.18 6.74 -3.31
C PRO A 26 -20.98 5.93 -3.86
N ALA A 27 -20.52 6.22 -5.08
CA ALA A 27 -19.25 5.71 -5.61
C ALA A 27 -18.00 6.22 -4.84
N THR A 28 -18.17 7.20 -3.94
CA THR A 28 -17.12 7.71 -3.04
C THR A 28 -16.76 6.72 -1.93
N GLU A 29 -17.61 5.73 -1.62
CA GLU A 29 -17.24 4.65 -0.70
C GLU A 29 -16.23 3.67 -1.33
N VAL A 30 -16.20 3.58 -2.66
CA VAL A 30 -15.19 2.78 -3.41
C VAL A 30 -13.85 3.54 -3.52
N LEU A 31 -13.87 4.87 -3.35
CA LEU A 31 -12.66 5.70 -3.37
C LEU A 31 -11.77 5.45 -2.13
N ASP A 32 -12.28 4.92 -1.02
CA ASP A 32 -11.45 4.51 0.12
C ASP A 32 -10.69 3.18 -0.11
N LEU A 33 -11.06 2.43 -1.16
CA LEU A 33 -10.32 1.25 -1.65
C LEU A 33 -9.47 1.54 -2.89
N ALA A 34 -9.52 2.78 -3.38
CA ALA A 34 -8.84 3.19 -4.58
C ALA A 34 -7.35 3.43 -4.30
N LEU A 35 -6.54 2.41 -4.52
CA LEU A 35 -5.09 2.56 -4.60
C LEU A 35 -4.73 3.32 -5.87
N ALA A 36 -4.40 4.61 -5.73
CA ALA A 36 -3.59 5.27 -6.75
C ALA A 36 -2.14 4.79 -6.62
N THR A 37 -1.36 4.86 -7.70
CA THR A 37 0.11 4.80 -7.62
C THR A 37 0.70 6.05 -8.24
N CYS A 38 1.63 6.69 -7.54
CA CYS A 38 2.52 7.68 -8.15
C CYS A 38 3.57 6.93 -8.97
N ALA A 39 3.68 7.21 -10.27
CA ALA A 39 4.81 6.75 -11.06
C ALA A 39 5.72 7.95 -11.34
N ASN A 40 7.01 7.81 -11.06
CA ASN A 40 7.97 8.87 -11.38
C ASN A 40 8.26 8.86 -12.88
N GLY A 41 7.87 9.93 -13.59
CA GLY A 41 8.12 10.09 -15.03
C GLY A 41 9.50 10.68 -15.37
N GLY A 42 10.42 10.75 -14.41
CA GLY A 42 11.72 11.39 -14.57
C GLY A 42 12.80 10.47 -15.15
N PHE A 43 13.65 11.03 -16.01
CA PHE A 43 14.77 10.39 -16.73
C PHE A 43 15.88 9.76 -15.87
N PHE A 44 15.76 9.73 -14.54
CA PHE A 44 16.77 9.14 -13.66
C PHE A 44 16.30 7.81 -13.07
N VAL A 45 17.15 6.81 -13.26
CA VAL A 45 16.98 5.37 -12.94
C VAL A 45 16.94 5.11 -11.44
N LEU A 46 15.96 5.67 -10.74
CA LEU A 46 15.53 5.14 -9.44
C LEU A 46 14.32 4.25 -9.70
N ALA A 47 14.36 3.02 -9.19
CA ALA A 47 13.32 2.02 -9.38
C ALA A 47 11.92 2.64 -9.14
N PRO A 48 10.90 2.31 -9.96
CA PRO A 48 9.56 2.85 -9.79
C PRO A 48 9.08 2.56 -8.37
N TYR A 49 8.81 3.60 -7.59
CA TYR A 49 8.14 3.47 -6.31
C TYR A 49 6.65 3.65 -6.55
N GLU A 50 5.88 2.58 -6.44
CA GLU A 50 4.42 2.69 -6.45
C GLU A 50 3.98 3.19 -5.06
N GLN A 51 3.13 4.23 -4.99
CA GLN A 51 2.60 4.75 -3.72
C GLN A 51 1.10 4.54 -3.65
N CYS A 52 0.65 3.64 -2.79
CA CYS A 52 -0.75 3.46 -2.43
C CYS A 52 -1.31 4.72 -1.73
N LEU A 53 -1.93 5.65 -2.45
CA LEU A 53 -2.62 6.81 -1.86
C LEU A 53 -4.08 6.48 -1.56
N ARG A 54 -4.66 7.12 -0.53
CA ARG A 54 -6.11 7.26 -0.45
C ARG A 54 -6.58 8.12 -1.62
N ALA A 55 -7.76 7.85 -2.17
CA ALA A 55 -8.38 8.77 -3.12
C ALA A 55 -8.54 10.19 -2.55
N GLN A 56 -8.75 10.29 -1.24
CA GLN A 56 -8.84 11.58 -0.54
C GLN A 56 -7.52 12.35 -0.60
N ASP A 57 -6.38 11.66 -0.48
CA ASP A 57 -5.04 12.25 -0.60
C ASP A 57 -4.77 12.69 -2.04
N TYR A 58 -5.27 11.95 -3.03
CA TYR A 58 -5.28 12.36 -4.44
C TYR A 58 -6.11 13.64 -4.68
N ILE A 59 -7.34 13.68 -4.17
CA ILE A 59 -8.24 14.84 -4.29
C ILE A 59 -7.62 16.07 -3.61
N PHE A 60 -7.01 15.88 -2.43
CA PHE A 60 -6.31 16.94 -1.71
C PHE A 60 -5.10 17.47 -2.51
N ALA A 61 -4.24 16.57 -3.00
CA ALA A 61 -3.05 16.94 -3.79
C ALA A 61 -3.42 17.69 -5.09
N GLN A 62 -4.53 17.30 -5.74
CA GLN A 62 -5.01 17.97 -6.94
C GLN A 62 -5.55 19.38 -6.66
N ASN A 63 -6.28 19.56 -5.55
CA ASN A 63 -6.95 20.82 -5.23
C ASN A 63 -6.02 21.87 -4.61
N CYS A 64 -4.99 21.46 -3.87
CA CYS A 64 -4.12 22.40 -3.16
C CYS A 64 -3.06 23.07 -4.04
N GLY A 65 -2.92 22.70 -5.32
CA GLY A 65 -1.86 23.23 -6.21
C GLY A 65 -0.42 22.91 -5.74
N HIS A 66 -0.29 22.22 -4.61
CA HIS A 66 0.94 21.72 -3.99
C HIS A 66 1.30 20.36 -4.56
N MET A 67 1.30 20.23 -5.89
CA MET A 67 1.93 19.08 -6.52
C MET A 67 3.44 19.27 -6.40
N PRO A 68 4.21 18.23 -6.00
CA PRO A 68 5.66 18.24 -6.16
C PRO A 68 5.95 18.67 -7.60
N ARG A 69 6.78 19.70 -7.79
CA ARG A 69 7.08 20.28 -9.12
C ARG A 69 7.71 19.28 -10.11
N VAL A 70 7.91 18.02 -9.72
CA VAL A 70 8.57 16.98 -10.49
C VAL A 70 7.59 15.81 -10.75
N GLY A 71 6.89 15.88 -11.89
CA GLY A 71 6.66 14.75 -12.78
C GLY A 71 5.70 13.60 -12.41
N SER A 72 5.27 13.41 -11.17
CA SER A 72 4.45 12.25 -10.79
C SER A 72 3.04 12.65 -10.37
N ARG A 73 2.11 12.67 -11.34
CA ARG A 73 0.67 12.73 -10.99
C ARG A 73 0.24 11.34 -10.51
N PRO A 74 -0.39 11.22 -9.33
CA PRO A 74 -0.93 9.94 -8.91
C PRO A 74 -1.98 9.48 -9.93
N LYS A 75 -1.91 8.21 -10.30
CA LYS A 75 -2.83 7.60 -11.26
C LYS A 75 -3.64 6.51 -10.59
N TYR A 76 -4.95 6.56 -10.73
CA TYR A 76 -5.82 5.48 -10.28
C TYR A 76 -5.58 4.23 -11.14
N HIS A 77 -5.45 3.07 -10.49
CA HIS A 77 -5.31 1.79 -11.16
C HIS A 77 -6.44 0.85 -10.74
N VAL A 78 -7.34 0.56 -11.67
CA VAL A 78 -8.45 -0.38 -11.46
C VAL A 78 -7.96 -1.76 -11.01
N ASP A 79 -6.81 -2.21 -11.51
CA ASP A 79 -6.23 -3.51 -11.17
C ASP A 79 -5.83 -3.62 -9.69
N LEU A 80 -5.39 -2.51 -9.09
CA LEU A 80 -5.05 -2.48 -7.67
C LEU A 80 -6.29 -2.53 -6.79
N SER A 81 -7.36 -1.81 -7.17
CA SER A 81 -8.64 -1.92 -6.46
C SER A 81 -9.22 -3.33 -6.55
N VAL A 82 -9.11 -3.97 -7.72
CA VAL A 82 -9.49 -5.39 -7.88
C VAL A 82 -8.66 -6.28 -6.97
N ALA A 83 -7.34 -6.08 -6.90
CA ALA A 83 -6.47 -6.85 -6.04
C ALA A 83 -6.84 -6.71 -4.56
N VAL A 84 -7.11 -5.48 -4.09
CA VAL A 84 -7.54 -5.20 -2.71
C VAL A 84 -8.91 -5.80 -2.40
N ALA A 85 -9.86 -5.72 -3.33
CA ALA A 85 -11.16 -6.36 -3.15
C ALA A 85 -11.01 -7.88 -2.93
N GLY A 86 -10.13 -8.53 -3.70
CA GLY A 86 -9.81 -9.95 -3.49
C GLY A 86 -9.16 -10.25 -2.13
N LEU A 87 -8.36 -9.32 -1.59
CA LEU A 87 -7.79 -9.45 -0.23
C LEU A 87 -8.89 -9.34 0.82
N LEU A 88 -9.82 -8.39 0.69
CA LEU A 88 -10.95 -8.24 1.61
C LEU A 88 -11.87 -9.46 1.59
N ASP A 89 -12.16 -10.00 0.41
CA ASP A 89 -12.94 -11.23 0.25
C ASP A 89 -12.28 -12.40 1.01
N THR A 90 -10.94 -12.49 0.95
CA THR A 90 -10.16 -13.54 1.64
C THR A 90 -10.16 -13.38 3.16
N LEU A 91 -10.28 -12.14 3.65
CA LEU A 91 -10.37 -11.82 5.08
C LEU A 91 -11.81 -11.80 5.62
N GLU A 92 -12.80 -12.02 4.75
CA GLU A 92 -14.23 -11.86 5.08
C GLU A 92 -14.58 -10.46 5.64
N LEU A 93 -13.87 -9.43 5.15
CA LEU A 93 -14.05 -8.04 5.59
C LEU A 93 -14.96 -7.25 4.63
N PRO A 94 -15.73 -6.27 5.14
CA PRO A 94 -16.57 -5.44 4.29
C PRO A 94 -15.73 -4.50 3.41
N ALA A 95 -16.30 -4.08 2.27
CA ALA A 95 -15.68 -3.08 1.38
C ALA A 95 -15.47 -1.71 2.06
N SER A 96 -16.13 -1.45 3.19
CA SER A 96 -15.92 -0.25 4.01
C SER A 96 -14.65 -0.32 4.88
N THR A 97 -13.91 -1.44 4.88
CA THR A 97 -12.66 -1.56 5.62
C THR A 97 -11.63 -0.56 5.10
N THR A 98 -11.10 0.24 6.02
CA THR A 98 -10.11 1.28 5.73
C THR A 98 -8.69 0.71 5.65
N PHE A 99 -7.79 1.44 4.99
CA PHE A 99 -6.36 1.06 4.98
C PHE A 99 -5.75 1.02 6.37
N ALA A 100 -6.16 1.89 7.29
CA ALA A 100 -5.65 1.88 8.66
C ALA A 100 -6.02 0.59 9.39
N GLN A 101 -7.23 0.07 9.15
CA GLN A 101 -7.65 -1.23 9.68
C GLN A 101 -6.87 -2.38 9.04
N LEU A 102 -6.63 -2.37 7.72
CA LEU A 102 -5.77 -3.38 7.07
C LEU A 102 -4.31 -3.31 7.54
N ASP A 103 -3.82 -2.11 7.83
CA ASP A 103 -2.48 -1.90 8.39
C ASP A 103 -2.38 -2.44 9.82
N GLU A 104 -3.40 -2.18 10.65
CA GLU A 104 -3.45 -2.66 12.03
C GLU A 104 -3.61 -4.19 12.11
N LEU A 105 -4.40 -4.78 11.20
CA LEU A 105 -4.53 -6.23 11.10
C LEU A 105 -3.23 -6.91 10.64
N ASP A 106 -2.38 -6.19 9.91
CA ASP A 106 -1.14 -6.68 9.26
C ASP A 106 -1.23 -8.13 8.72
N PRO A 107 -2.23 -8.44 7.86
CA PRO A 107 -2.44 -9.78 7.35
C PRO A 107 -1.37 -10.14 6.32
N ARG A 108 -1.03 -11.43 6.28
CA ARG A 108 -0.02 -11.97 5.36
C ARG A 108 -0.67 -12.96 4.40
N PHE A 109 -0.28 -12.88 3.12
CA PHE A 109 -0.90 -13.65 2.05
C PHE A 109 0.12 -14.39 1.19
N PHE A 110 -0.25 -15.57 0.71
CA PHE A 110 0.33 -16.18 -0.47
C PHE A 110 -0.48 -15.84 -1.71
N CYS A 111 0.22 -15.58 -2.81
CA CYS A 111 -0.41 -15.57 -4.14
C CYS A 111 -0.64 -17.02 -4.58
N SER A 112 -1.90 -17.42 -4.78
CA SER A 112 -2.25 -18.76 -5.25
C SER A 112 -2.01 -18.93 -6.76
N LEU A 113 -1.78 -17.84 -7.50
CA LEU A 113 -1.41 -17.87 -8.92
C LEU A 113 0.09 -18.17 -9.11
N CYS A 114 0.92 -17.87 -8.12
CA CYS A 114 2.33 -18.23 -8.13
C CYS A 114 2.56 -19.68 -7.72
N LYS A 115 3.48 -20.34 -8.44
CA LYS A 115 4.02 -21.65 -8.03
C LYS A 115 5.06 -21.46 -6.92
N PRO A 116 5.22 -22.45 -6.02
CA PRO A 116 6.35 -22.46 -5.09
C PRO A 116 7.68 -22.34 -5.83
N MET A 117 8.58 -21.52 -5.30
CA MET A 117 9.91 -21.25 -5.85
C MET A 117 10.97 -22.00 -5.05
N LEU A 118 12.08 -22.36 -5.70
CA LEU A 118 13.27 -22.87 -5.02
C LEU A 118 14.14 -21.68 -4.65
N ASN A 119 14.49 -21.52 -3.38
CA ASN A 119 15.52 -20.59 -2.96
C ASN A 119 16.90 -21.18 -3.33
N PRO A 120 17.66 -20.58 -4.26
CA PRO A 120 18.91 -21.17 -4.74
C PRO A 120 20.04 -21.14 -3.69
N GLU A 121 19.99 -20.23 -2.73
CA GLU A 121 20.98 -20.15 -1.65
C GLU A 121 20.71 -21.24 -0.60
N LEU A 122 19.46 -21.37 -0.19
CA LEU A 122 19.06 -22.29 0.88
C LEU A 122 18.71 -23.70 0.40
N HIS A 123 18.54 -23.90 -0.91
CA HIS A 123 18.10 -25.16 -1.52
C HIS A 123 16.76 -25.66 -0.97
N ILE A 124 15.90 -24.74 -0.52
CA ILE A 124 14.59 -25.01 0.08
C ILE A 124 13.49 -24.46 -0.83
N ARG A 125 12.41 -25.23 -0.98
CA ARG A 125 11.20 -24.80 -1.72
C ARG A 125 10.24 -24.05 -0.78
N GLY A 126 9.61 -23.01 -1.30
CA GLY A 126 8.75 -22.15 -0.51
C GLY A 126 7.93 -21.19 -1.36
N ARG A 127 7.20 -20.30 -0.69
CA ARG A 127 6.34 -19.29 -1.30
C ARG A 127 6.69 -17.90 -0.76
N MET A 128 6.43 -16.89 -1.57
CA MET A 128 6.57 -15.51 -1.18
C MET A 128 5.35 -15.06 -0.37
N ALA A 129 5.55 -14.60 0.86
CA ALA A 129 4.53 -14.00 1.71
C ALA A 129 4.50 -12.48 1.52
N TYR A 130 3.30 -11.96 1.31
CA TYR A 130 3.04 -10.54 1.02
C TYR A 130 2.22 -9.91 2.12
N GLY A 131 2.51 -8.65 2.47
CA GLY A 131 1.55 -7.80 3.17
C GLY A 131 0.51 -7.27 2.18
N TRP A 132 -0.61 -6.70 2.65
CA TRP A 132 -1.72 -6.34 1.76
C TRP A 132 -1.33 -5.36 0.63
N ARG A 133 -0.43 -4.39 0.87
CA ARG A 133 0.07 -3.47 -0.16
C ARG A 133 0.93 -4.15 -1.21
N SER A 134 1.90 -4.96 -0.77
CA SER A 134 2.80 -5.66 -1.69
C SER A 134 2.06 -6.76 -2.45
N ALA A 135 1.01 -7.35 -1.88
CA ALA A 135 0.09 -8.24 -2.57
C ALA A 135 -0.64 -7.51 -3.71
N ALA A 136 -1.25 -6.34 -3.44
CA ALA A 136 -1.96 -5.59 -4.47
C ALA A 136 -1.06 -5.25 -5.67
N VAL A 137 0.18 -4.84 -5.40
CA VAL A 137 1.13 -4.47 -6.45
C VAL A 137 1.71 -5.68 -7.17
N HIS A 138 1.99 -6.76 -6.44
CA HIS A 138 2.37 -8.03 -7.06
C HIS A 138 1.30 -8.49 -8.07
N PHE A 139 0.02 -8.41 -7.72
CA PHE A 139 -1.04 -8.76 -8.66
C PHE A 139 -1.05 -7.88 -9.91
N LYS A 140 -0.93 -6.55 -9.76
CA LYS A 140 -0.84 -5.63 -10.90
C LYS A 140 0.35 -5.94 -11.81
N GLN A 141 1.50 -6.28 -11.23
CA GLN A 141 2.74 -6.50 -11.97
C GLN A 141 2.77 -7.86 -12.68
N GLU A 142 2.35 -8.92 -11.98
CA GLU A 142 2.55 -10.31 -12.43
C GLU A 142 1.27 -10.98 -12.95
N HIS A 143 0.09 -10.48 -12.56
CA HIS A 143 -1.18 -11.21 -12.71
C HIS A 143 -2.36 -10.37 -13.22
N ARG A 144 -2.13 -9.15 -13.70
CA ARG A 144 -3.20 -8.28 -14.23
C ARG A 144 -4.02 -8.95 -15.35
N ASP A 145 -3.37 -9.78 -16.17
CA ASP A 145 -3.97 -10.46 -17.32
C ASP A 145 -4.56 -11.84 -16.93
N CYS A 146 -4.39 -12.28 -15.68
CA CYS A 146 -4.84 -13.58 -15.18
C CYS A 146 -6.29 -13.58 -14.65
N GLY A 147 -7.00 -12.45 -14.73
CA GLY A 147 -8.41 -12.34 -14.33
C GLY A 147 -8.59 -11.89 -12.88
N GLN A 148 -9.10 -12.76 -12.02
CA GLN A 148 -9.40 -12.43 -10.61
C GLN A 148 -8.22 -12.78 -9.70
N PRO A 149 -7.87 -11.92 -8.73
CA PRO A 149 -6.85 -12.22 -7.73
C PRO A 149 -7.23 -13.47 -6.93
N ARG A 150 -6.23 -14.30 -6.62
CA ARG A 150 -6.39 -15.48 -5.76
C ARG A 150 -5.35 -15.41 -4.66
N TRP A 151 -5.82 -15.10 -3.47
CA TRP A 151 -5.02 -14.99 -2.28
C TRP A 151 -5.34 -16.14 -1.33
N GLN A 152 -4.32 -16.58 -0.61
CA GLN A 152 -4.46 -17.49 0.51
C GLN A 152 -3.93 -16.78 1.75
N LEU A 153 -4.78 -16.64 2.76
CA LEU A 153 -4.37 -16.12 4.06
C LEU A 153 -3.39 -17.11 4.71
N LEU A 154 -2.28 -16.59 5.23
CA LEU A 154 -1.34 -17.40 6.02
C LEU A 154 -1.98 -17.75 7.37
N SER A 155 -1.62 -18.92 7.90
CA SER A 155 -1.87 -19.22 9.30
C SER A 155 -1.13 -18.22 10.21
N GLU A 156 -1.57 -18.08 11.46
CA GLU A 156 -0.94 -17.14 12.39
C GLU A 156 0.53 -17.48 12.66
N ASP A 157 0.89 -18.76 12.65
CA ASP A 157 2.28 -19.20 12.79
C ASP A 157 3.14 -18.76 11.59
N GLU A 158 2.67 -18.99 10.35
CA GLU A 158 3.36 -18.54 9.13
C GLU A 158 3.42 -17.01 9.04
N ALA A 159 2.35 -16.33 9.43
CA ALA A 159 2.26 -14.87 9.42
C ALA A 159 3.18 -14.26 10.48
N SER A 160 3.26 -14.85 11.67
CA SER A 160 4.19 -14.44 12.74
C SER A 160 5.64 -14.64 12.31
N TYR A 161 5.95 -15.78 11.67
CA TYR A 161 7.26 -15.98 11.06
C TYR A 161 7.58 -14.89 10.03
N ALA A 162 6.67 -14.65 9.08
CA ALA A 162 6.84 -13.61 8.07
C ALA A 162 6.97 -12.20 8.67
N ARG A 163 6.25 -11.88 9.76
CA ARG A 163 6.40 -10.60 10.48
C ARG A 163 7.74 -10.49 11.19
N SER A 164 8.23 -11.58 11.78
CA SER A 164 9.48 -11.62 12.55
C SER A 164 10.73 -11.67 11.68
N SER A 165 10.63 -12.25 10.49
CA SER A 165 11.69 -12.24 9.50
C SER A 165 11.83 -10.81 8.97
N LYS A 166 13.02 -10.22 9.18
CA LYS A 166 13.33 -8.82 8.88
C LYS A 166 13.13 -8.49 7.39
N GLY A 167 11.89 -8.25 6.97
CA GLY A 167 11.62 -7.34 5.85
C GLY A 167 12.07 -5.95 6.27
N HIS A 168 12.73 -5.21 5.38
CA HIS A 168 13.29 -3.88 5.66
C HIS A 168 12.38 -3.08 6.59
N ASP A 169 12.84 -2.85 7.82
CA ASP A 169 12.08 -2.10 8.82
C ASP A 169 11.91 -0.69 8.27
N LEU A 170 10.67 -0.27 8.04
CA LEU A 170 10.39 1.08 7.58
C LEU A 170 10.99 2.11 8.53
N ALA A 171 11.25 1.74 9.79
CA ALA A 171 11.96 2.56 10.75
C ALA A 171 13.30 3.10 10.22
N ASP A 172 14.01 2.31 9.41
CA ASP A 172 15.34 2.63 8.90
C ASP A 172 15.31 3.37 7.54
N VAL A 173 14.13 3.51 6.93
CA VAL A 173 13.97 4.16 5.63
C VAL A 173 13.63 5.63 5.81
N GLU A 174 14.22 6.50 4.99
CA GLU A 174 13.93 7.94 4.93
C GLU A 174 12.54 8.20 4.30
N THR A 175 11.47 7.90 5.04
CA THR A 175 10.07 8.07 4.61
C THR A 175 9.20 8.73 5.69
N TRP A 176 9.79 9.15 6.81
CA TRP A 176 9.08 9.72 7.95
C TRP A 176 9.21 11.24 7.98
N SER A 177 8.20 11.89 8.55
CA SER A 177 8.17 13.34 8.76
C SER A 177 7.45 13.69 10.05
N CYS A 178 7.69 14.91 10.52
CA CYS A 178 6.97 15.46 11.66
C CYS A 178 5.53 15.83 11.25
N ALA A 179 4.55 15.52 12.09
CA ALA A 179 3.16 15.94 11.90
C ALA A 179 2.90 17.41 12.29
N HIS A 180 3.83 18.02 13.04
CA HIS A 180 3.64 19.32 13.71
C HIS A 180 4.31 20.48 12.95
N CYS A 181 5.15 20.20 11.97
CA CYS A 181 5.82 21.23 11.18
C CYS A 181 6.10 20.75 9.74
N ASN A 182 6.52 21.67 8.89
CA ASN A 182 6.82 21.43 7.48
C ASN A 182 8.31 21.16 7.17
N LEU A 183 9.16 21.06 8.20
CA LEU A 183 10.62 20.96 8.04
C LEU A 183 11.04 19.76 7.18
N HIS A 184 10.29 18.65 7.27
CA HIS A 184 10.63 17.38 6.62
C HIS A 184 9.87 17.10 5.32
N LEU A 185 9.15 18.09 4.76
CA LEU A 185 8.37 17.88 3.52
C LEU A 185 9.22 17.61 2.28
N GLU A 186 10.45 18.13 2.24
CA GLU A 186 11.39 17.95 1.12
C GLU A 186 12.62 17.11 1.51
N ASN A 187 12.69 16.66 2.77
CA ASN A 187 13.82 15.93 3.33
C ASN A 187 13.31 14.90 4.36
N TRP A 188 12.80 13.78 3.84
CA TRP A 188 12.28 12.68 4.64
C TRP A 188 13.35 12.11 5.57
N GLN A 189 12.93 11.56 6.70
CA GLN A 189 13.80 11.10 7.77
C GLN A 189 13.52 9.65 8.11
N THR A 190 14.44 9.00 8.82
CA THR A 190 14.15 7.73 9.49
C THR A 190 13.14 7.95 10.62
N LEU A 191 12.50 6.87 11.09
CA LEU A 191 11.54 6.97 12.20
C LEU A 191 12.21 7.52 13.47
N GLU A 192 13.43 7.08 13.75
CA GLU A 192 14.21 7.55 14.90
C GLU A 192 14.45 9.06 14.82
N GLN A 193 14.91 9.54 13.67
CA GLN A 193 15.18 10.97 13.43
C GLN A 193 13.91 11.82 13.56
N ALA A 194 12.80 11.37 12.98
CA ALA A 194 11.53 12.10 13.06
C ALA A 194 10.97 12.12 14.50
N LYS A 195 11.08 11.01 15.26
CA LYS A 195 10.73 10.98 16.69
C LYS A 195 11.64 11.91 17.50
N ALA A 196 12.94 11.90 17.25
CA ALA A 196 13.89 12.76 17.93
C ALA A 196 13.57 14.25 17.69
N HIS A 197 13.26 14.62 16.44
CA HIS A 197 12.83 15.97 16.10
C HIS A 197 11.57 16.37 16.88
N VAL A 198 10.53 15.52 16.88
CA VAL A 198 9.30 15.81 17.63
C VAL A 198 9.58 16.03 19.11
N LYS A 199 10.44 15.18 19.71
CA LYS A 199 10.78 15.30 21.12
C LYS A 199 11.52 16.61 21.42
N GLN A 200 12.49 16.98 20.59
CA GLN A 200 13.35 18.15 20.83
C GLN A 200 12.67 19.48 20.49
N VAL A 201 11.93 19.54 19.38
CA VAL A 201 11.36 20.78 18.83
C VAL A 201 9.94 21.00 19.34
N HIS A 202 9.17 19.93 19.55
CA HIS A 202 7.76 20.01 19.92
C HIS A 202 7.47 19.48 21.34
N GLY A 203 8.47 19.00 22.06
CA GLY A 203 8.35 18.63 23.48
C GLY A 203 7.49 17.39 23.77
N SER A 204 7.14 16.59 22.76
CA SER A 204 6.39 15.35 22.99
C SER A 204 7.34 14.23 23.42
N GLU A 205 7.29 13.83 24.70
CA GLU A 205 8.23 12.84 25.25
C GLU A 205 8.09 11.44 24.64
N ASN A 206 6.88 11.08 24.20
CA ASN A 206 6.59 9.79 23.57
C ASN A 206 5.86 10.01 22.23
N PRO A 207 6.58 10.42 21.17
CA PRO A 207 6.00 10.70 19.86
C PRO A 207 5.29 9.46 19.29
N ARG A 208 4.01 9.62 18.95
CA ARG A 208 3.19 8.54 18.38
C ARG A 208 3.15 8.60 16.86
N ILE A 209 3.26 7.45 16.23
CA ILE A 209 3.05 7.29 14.79
C ILE A 209 1.59 7.63 14.45
N GLY A 210 1.37 8.31 13.32
CA GLY A 210 0.05 8.74 12.83
C GLY A 210 -0.50 9.98 13.54
N LYS A 211 0.11 10.42 14.64
CA LYS A 211 -0.28 11.64 15.36
C LYS A 211 0.81 12.68 15.39
N ASP A 212 2.01 12.29 15.85
CA ASP A 212 3.13 13.21 16.04
C ASP A 212 4.21 13.02 14.97
N VAL A 213 4.33 11.79 14.48
CA VAL A 213 5.20 11.41 13.37
C VAL A 213 4.32 10.80 12.29
N LEU A 214 4.40 11.32 11.08
CA LEU A 214 3.73 10.76 9.92
C LEU A 214 4.73 9.89 9.15
N CYS A 215 4.38 8.63 8.93
CA CYS A 215 4.95 7.92 7.79
C CYS A 215 4.31 8.57 6.58
N MET A 216 5.06 9.39 5.86
CA MET A 216 4.64 9.85 4.55
C MET A 216 5.11 8.76 3.62
N PRO A 217 4.26 7.77 3.28
CA PRO A 217 4.74 6.64 2.57
C PRO A 217 4.99 7.14 1.14
N ALA A 218 6.23 7.48 0.83
CA ALA A 218 6.88 6.67 -0.17
C ALA A 218 7.03 5.27 0.44
N ASN A 219 5.91 4.57 0.68
CA ASN A 219 5.97 3.18 1.11
C ASN A 219 6.76 2.55 -0.02
N PRO A 220 7.95 1.98 0.22
CA PRO A 220 8.47 1.05 -0.74
C PRO A 220 7.42 -0.05 -0.78
N VAL A 221 6.54 0.03 -1.76
CA VAL A 221 5.59 -1.02 -2.09
C VAL A 221 6.32 -2.34 -2.38
N HIS A 222 7.63 -2.22 -2.65
CA HIS A 222 8.62 -3.27 -2.61
C HIS A 222 9.20 -3.49 -1.20
N ILE A 223 8.38 -3.70 -0.16
CA ILE A 223 8.84 -4.58 0.92
C ILE A 223 9.02 -5.92 0.24
N LYS A 224 10.27 -6.34 0.03
CA LYS A 224 10.59 -7.63 -0.58
C LYS A 224 9.72 -8.66 0.12
N PRO A 225 8.86 -9.38 -0.61
CA PRO A 225 8.08 -10.41 0.01
C PRO A 225 9.03 -11.41 0.66
N ILE A 226 8.56 -12.06 1.70
CA ILE A 226 9.41 -12.90 2.53
C ILE A 226 9.24 -14.33 2.06
N PHE A 227 10.35 -15.03 1.88
CA PHE A 227 10.31 -16.43 1.50
C PHE A 227 9.93 -17.28 2.72
N VAL A 228 8.74 -17.85 2.68
CA VAL A 228 8.24 -18.80 3.68
C VAL A 228 8.41 -20.20 3.13
N VAL A 229 9.06 -21.06 3.90
CA VAL A 229 9.24 -22.47 3.56
C VAL A 229 7.88 -23.16 3.57
N THR A 230 7.61 -23.97 2.55
CA THR A 230 6.38 -24.75 2.47
C THR A 230 6.73 -26.21 2.28
N ASP A 231 6.10 -27.09 3.04
CA ASP A 231 6.28 -28.54 3.01
C ASP A 231 5.85 -29.17 1.67
#